data_AF-A0A2P4XIK1-F1
#
_entry.id   AF-A0A2P4XIK1-F1
#
_cell.length_a   1.000
_cell.length_b   1.000
_cell.length_c   1.000
_cell.angle_alpha   90.00
_cell.angle_beta   90.00
_cell.angle_gamma   90.00
#
_symmetry.space_group_name_H-M   'P 1'
#
loop_
_entity.id
_entity.type
_entity.pdbx_description
1 polymer ?
#
loop_
_entity_poly.entity_id
_entity_poly.type
_entity_poly.pdbx_seq_one_letter_code
_entity_poly.pdbx_strand_id
1 'polypeptide(L)'
;MSKEQETKTTALPTTVRWIPDAEVSVCYGCQLLFDWVRRKHHCRLIRQDQILTNPERKYLAVNAHNPQRVCDDCHARLEPEQEELRTSIGTCWSVGH
;
A
#
# COMPACT_ATOMS: atom_id res chain seq x y z
N MET A 1 6.62 43.45 -12.40
CA MET A 1 6.99 42.66 -11.21
C MET A 1 6.39 41.28 -11.39
N SER A 2 7.07 40.42 -12.13
CA SER A 2 6.62 39.06 -12.42
C SER A 2 7.46 38.13 -11.56
N LYS A 3 6.85 37.42 -10.61
CA LYS A 3 7.48 36.26 -9.99
C LYS A 3 6.78 35.04 -10.56
N GLU A 4 7.38 34.50 -11.63
CA GLU A 4 7.14 33.11 -12.05
C GLU A 4 7.57 32.19 -10.91
N GLN A 5 6.61 31.42 -10.40
CA GLN A 5 6.85 30.47 -9.34
C GLN A 5 7.21 29.13 -10.00
N GLU A 6 8.51 28.87 -10.04
CA GLU A 6 9.16 27.68 -10.58
C GLU A 6 8.50 26.40 -10.03
N THR A 7 7.88 25.64 -10.92
CA THR A 7 7.35 24.30 -10.66
C THR A 7 8.51 23.36 -10.34
N LYS A 8 8.70 23.07 -9.05
CA LYS A 8 9.68 22.06 -8.59
C LYS A 8 9.19 20.65 -8.96
N THR A 9 9.39 20.27 -10.21
CA THR A 9 9.32 18.87 -10.67
C THR A 9 10.46 18.11 -9.98
N THR A 10 10.17 17.60 -8.79
CA THR A 10 11.08 16.72 -8.06
C THR A 10 11.00 15.35 -8.73
N ALA A 11 12.06 14.96 -9.42
CA ALA A 11 12.22 13.61 -9.95
C ALA A 11 11.95 12.60 -8.81
N LEU A 12 10.92 11.78 -8.98
CA LEU A 12 10.50 10.82 -7.97
C LEU A 12 11.60 9.77 -7.78
N PRO A 13 12.07 9.50 -6.55
CA PRO A 13 13.04 8.45 -6.30
C PRO A 13 12.47 7.09 -6.73
N THR A 14 13.18 6.40 -7.62
CA THR A 14 12.83 5.08 -8.15
C THR A 14 12.97 3.96 -7.12
N THR A 15 13.67 4.23 -6.01
CA THR A 15 13.82 3.31 -4.89
C THR A 15 12.69 3.53 -3.91
N VAL A 16 11.89 2.48 -3.77
CA VAL A 16 10.75 2.42 -2.89
C VAL A 16 11.30 2.51 -1.43
N ARG A 17 11.16 3.66 -0.71
CA ARG A 17 11.45 3.88 0.74
C ARG A 17 10.28 3.59 1.71
N TRP A 18 10.41 2.64 2.65
CA TRP A 18 9.43 2.43 3.74
C TRP A 18 9.43 3.62 4.71
N ILE A 19 8.30 4.32 4.87
CA ILE A 19 8.21 5.49 5.76
C ILE A 19 8.23 5.06 7.25
N PRO A 20 9.13 5.60 8.08
CA PRO A 20 9.13 5.36 9.52
C PRO A 20 7.89 5.95 10.20
N ASP A 21 7.39 5.30 11.25
CA ASP A 21 6.23 5.77 12.02
C ASP A 21 6.40 7.23 12.49
N ALA A 22 7.60 7.63 12.90
CA ALA A 22 7.86 8.97 13.41
C ALA A 22 7.57 10.10 12.41
N GLU A 23 7.57 9.80 11.10
CA GLU A 23 7.35 10.78 10.03
C GLU A 23 5.86 11.01 9.72
N VAL A 24 4.94 10.22 10.30
CA VAL A 24 3.50 10.32 10.00
C VAL A 24 2.68 10.50 11.27
N SER A 25 1.87 11.56 11.31
CA SER A 25 0.97 11.86 12.43
C SER A 25 -0.50 11.57 12.12
N VAL A 26 -0.89 11.49 10.85
CA VAL A 26 -2.27 11.30 10.40
C VAL A 26 -2.43 10.05 9.55
N CYS A 27 -3.56 9.37 9.70
CA CYS A 27 -3.94 8.28 8.83
C CYS A 27 -4.20 8.79 7.41
N TYR A 28 -3.60 8.14 6.41
CA TYR A 28 -3.83 8.51 5.02
C TYR A 28 -5.30 8.32 4.58
N GLY A 29 -5.97 7.27 5.05
CA GLY A 29 -7.33 6.93 4.63
C GLY A 29 -8.40 7.82 5.25
N CYS A 30 -8.36 7.99 6.58
CA CYS A 30 -9.39 8.75 7.31
C CYS A 30 -8.95 10.16 7.74
N GLN A 31 -7.69 10.54 7.51
CA GLN A 31 -7.13 11.86 7.85
C GLN A 31 -7.14 12.23 9.34
N LEU A 32 -7.42 11.26 10.22
CA LEU A 32 -7.40 11.47 11.67
C LEU A 32 -6.01 11.16 12.25
N LEU A 33 -5.66 11.83 13.36
CA LEU A 33 -4.38 11.64 14.06
C LEU A 33 -4.15 10.19 14.52
N PHE A 34 -2.93 9.71 14.55
CA PHE A 34 -2.60 8.47 15.25
C PHE A 34 -2.50 8.72 16.75
N ASP A 35 -2.93 7.73 17.55
CA ASP A 35 -2.82 7.75 19.00
C ASP A 35 -2.68 6.32 19.55
N TRP A 36 -2.83 6.15 20.87
CA TRP A 36 -2.69 4.86 21.51
C TRP A 36 -3.83 3.86 21.18
N VAL A 37 -4.98 4.34 20.69
CA VAL A 37 -6.09 3.51 20.23
C VAL A 37 -5.97 3.26 18.73
N ARG A 38 -5.66 4.30 17.96
CA ARG A 38 -5.50 4.31 16.51
C ARG A 38 -4.04 4.06 16.17
N ARG A 39 -3.69 2.77 16.13
CA ARG A 39 -2.33 2.30 15.83
C ARG A 39 -2.03 2.41 14.34
N LYS A 40 -0.76 2.70 14.03
CA LYS A 40 -0.22 2.79 12.68
C LYS A 40 -0.15 1.44 12.00
N HIS A 41 -0.40 1.43 10.70
CA HIS A 41 -0.28 0.23 9.87
C HIS A 41 0.19 0.58 8.46
N HIS A 42 1.20 -0.15 8.00
CA HIS A 42 1.62 -0.15 6.60
C HIS A 42 0.98 -1.30 5.84
N CYS A 43 0.29 -0.97 4.75
CA CYS A 43 -0.14 -1.98 3.79
C CYS A 43 1.08 -2.49 3.00
N ARG A 44 1.23 -3.81 2.89
CA ARG A 44 2.36 -4.43 2.17
C ARG A 44 2.27 -4.29 0.64
N LEU A 45 1.15 -3.82 0.12
CA LEU A 45 0.85 -3.71 -1.32
C LEU A 45 0.73 -2.26 -1.82
N ILE A 46 0.62 -1.27 -0.92
CA ILE A 46 0.65 0.15 -1.30
C ILE A 46 2.07 0.69 -1.13
N ARG A 47 2.48 1.58 -2.04
CA ARG A 47 3.75 2.29 -1.93
C ARG A 47 3.67 3.43 -0.92
N GLN A 48 4.22 3.17 0.26
CA GLN A 48 5.23 3.97 0.97
C GLN A 48 4.98 5.31 1.61
N ASP A 49 4.02 6.10 1.19
CA ASP A 49 3.69 7.34 1.87
C ASP A 49 2.38 7.23 2.66
N GLN A 50 1.74 6.06 2.64
CA GLN A 50 0.46 5.83 3.28
C GLN A 50 0.58 4.93 4.50
N ILE A 51 0.59 5.55 5.67
CA ILE A 51 0.29 4.85 6.92
C ILE A 51 -1.20 5.00 7.21
N LEU A 52 -1.84 3.89 7.49
CA LEU A 52 -3.29 3.81 7.68
C LEU A 52 -3.62 3.41 9.12
N THR A 53 -4.81 3.79 9.56
CA THR A 53 -5.50 3.09 10.64
C THR A 53 -6.26 1.94 9.98
N ASN A 54 -6.14 0.73 10.51
CA ASN A 54 -6.95 -0.38 10.02
C ASN A 54 -7.30 -1.32 11.18
N PRO A 55 -8.37 -1.08 11.94
CA PRO A 55 -8.74 -1.92 13.06
C PRO A 55 -9.22 -3.31 12.60
N GLU A 56 -9.91 -3.37 11.47
CA GLU A 56 -10.40 -4.59 10.84
C GLU A 56 -9.24 -5.25 10.11
N ARG A 57 -8.50 -6.12 10.80
CA ARG A 57 -7.34 -6.79 10.21
C ARG A 57 -7.76 -7.68 9.04
N LYS A 58 -7.79 -7.12 7.83
CA LYS A 58 -8.17 -7.83 6.59
C LYS A 58 -6.96 -8.46 5.91
N TYR A 59 -7.11 -9.72 5.52
CA TYR A 59 -6.07 -10.49 4.85
C TYR A 59 -6.61 -11.06 3.55
N LEU A 60 -5.85 -10.89 2.47
CA LEU A 60 -6.18 -11.45 1.16
C LEU A 60 -4.98 -12.17 0.57
N ALA A 61 -5.25 -13.17 -0.26
CA ALA A 61 -4.23 -13.79 -1.08
C ALA A 61 -3.64 -12.74 -2.02
N VAL A 62 -2.31 -12.63 -2.00
CA VAL A 62 -1.54 -11.84 -2.98
C VAL A 62 -0.75 -12.75 -3.92
N ASN A 63 -0.72 -14.03 -3.59
CA ASN A 63 -0.22 -15.18 -4.35
C ASN A 63 -0.80 -16.44 -3.69
N ALA A 64 -0.58 -17.60 -4.32
CA ALA A 64 -1.19 -18.86 -3.90
C ALA A 64 -0.91 -19.29 -2.44
N HIS A 65 0.18 -18.84 -1.83
CA HIS A 65 0.66 -19.42 -0.57
C HIS A 65 0.70 -18.45 0.62
N ASN A 66 0.43 -17.16 0.43
CA ASN A 66 0.73 -16.19 1.48
C ASN A 66 -0.28 -15.02 1.54
N PRO A 67 -1.41 -15.19 2.25
CA PRO A 67 -2.32 -14.09 2.52
C PRO A 67 -1.60 -12.94 3.24
N GLN A 68 -1.68 -11.73 2.68
CA GLN A 68 -1.09 -10.55 3.30
C GLN A 68 -2.16 -9.68 3.93
N ARG A 69 -1.80 -9.06 5.05
CA ARG A 69 -2.62 -8.00 5.61
C ARG A 69 -2.60 -6.81 4.67
N VAL A 70 -3.79 -6.37 4.28
CA VAL A 70 -4.01 -5.27 3.36
C VAL A 70 -4.85 -4.16 4.01
N CYS A 71 -4.80 -2.96 3.44
CA CYS A 71 -5.76 -1.92 3.77
C CYS A 71 -7.10 -2.15 3.05
N ASP A 72 -8.09 -1.33 3.38
CA ASP A 72 -9.42 -1.40 2.76
C ASP A 72 -9.37 -1.17 1.24
N ASP A 73 -8.57 -0.23 0.75
CA ASP A 73 -8.44 0.03 -0.69
C ASP A 73 -7.86 -1.17 -1.44
N CYS A 74 -6.79 -1.77 -0.90
CA CYS A 74 -6.22 -2.98 -1.46
C CYS A 74 -7.16 -4.17 -1.31
N HIS A 75 -7.94 -4.22 -0.23
CA HIS A 75 -8.95 -5.25 -0.05
C HIS A 75 -10.01 -5.17 -1.16
N ALA A 76 -10.62 -3.99 -1.33
CA ALA A 76 -11.65 -3.76 -2.35
C ALA A 76 -11.13 -4.04 -3.77
N ARG A 77 -9.87 -3.70 -4.05
CA ARG A 77 -9.27 -3.96 -5.37
C ARG A 77 -8.99 -5.43 -5.63
N LEU A 78 -8.47 -6.17 -4.64
CA LEU A 78 -8.00 -7.54 -4.83
C LEU A 78 -9.08 -8.59 -4.52
N GLU A 79 -10.16 -8.22 -3.84
CA GLU A 79 -11.27 -9.13 -3.52
C GLU A 79 -11.83 -9.85 -4.76
N PRO A 80 -12.10 -9.17 -5.90
CA PRO A 80 -12.59 -9.84 -7.11
C PRO A 80 -11.56 -10.80 -7.74
N GLU A 81 -10.27 -10.54 -7.53
CA GLU A 81 -9.15 -11.31 -8.09
C GLU A 81 -8.78 -12.52 -7.20
N GLN A 82 -9.47 -12.75 -6.07
CA GLN A 82 -9.04 -13.75 -5.09
C GLN A 82 -9.03 -15.18 -5.60
N GLU A 83 -9.96 -15.56 -6.49
CA GLU A 83 -9.96 -16.92 -7.04
C GLU A 83 -8.70 -17.18 -7.87
N GLU A 84 -8.32 -16.23 -8.71
CA GLU A 84 -7.09 -16.30 -9.51
C GLU A 84 -5.85 -16.22 -8.62
N LEU A 85 -5.79 -15.27 -7.68
CA LEU A 85 -4.62 -15.11 -6.81
C LEU A 85 -4.38 -16.29 -5.87
N ARG A 86 -5.43 -17.01 -5.46
CA ARG A 86 -5.33 -18.23 -4.66
C ARG A 86 -4.86 -19.44 -5.48
N THR A 87 -5.16 -19.46 -6.77
CA THR A 87 -4.85 -20.58 -7.68
C THR A 87 -3.57 -20.34 -8.49
N SER A 88 -3.14 -19.08 -8.60
CA SER A 88 -1.92 -18.63 -9.30
C SER A 88 -0.67 -19.07 -8.55
N ILE A 89 -0.35 -20.34 -8.73
CA ILE A 89 0.94 -20.97 -8.48
C ILE A 89 1.85 -20.57 -9.64
N GLY A 90 2.78 -19.65 -9.38
CA GLY A 90 4.15 -19.80 -9.84
C GLY A 90 4.44 -20.03 -11.33
N THR A 91 3.65 -19.54 -12.29
CA THR A 91 4.09 -19.52 -13.71
C THR A 91 5.03 -18.36 -14.00
N CYS A 92 6.09 -18.23 -13.20
CA CYS A 92 7.36 -17.99 -13.84
C CYS A 92 7.66 -19.31 -14.59
N TRP A 93 8.00 -19.26 -15.88
CA TRP A 93 8.23 -20.42 -16.77
C TRP A 93 6.97 -21.07 -17.36
N SER A 94 6.29 -20.39 -18.31
CA SER A 94 5.61 -21.04 -19.45
C SER A 94 5.20 -20.02 -20.50
N VAL A 95 6.16 -19.33 -21.11
CA VAL A 95 5.99 -18.83 -22.50
C VAL A 95 7.37 -18.81 -23.14
N GLY A 96 7.61 -19.86 -23.91
CA GLY A 96 8.77 -20.07 -24.75
C GLY A 96 8.47 -21.26 -25.64
N HIS A 97 7.54 -21.04 -26.59
CA HIS A 97 7.35 -21.89 -27.76
C HIS A 97 8.68 -22.03 -28.53
#